data_AF-A0A2G5SZK9-F1
#
_entry.id   AF-A0A2G5SZK9-F1
#
_cell.length_a   1.000
_cell.length_b   1.000
_cell.length_c   1.000
_cell.angle_alpha   90.00
_cell.angle_beta   90.00
_cell.angle_gamma   90.00
#
_symmetry.space_group_name_H-M   'P 1'
#
loop_
_entity.id
_entity.type
_entity.pdbx_description
1 polymer ?
#
loop_
_entity_poly.entity_id
_entity_poly.type
_entity_poly.pdbx_seq_one_letter_code
_entity_poly.pdbx_strand_id
1 'polypeptide(L)'
;MTTYSVIYTGFYSATICLIAIQFMYRYWAVFDENKLIFFEGWRSLIWVVYLLYFGAQWAIGAYNFVKTDEVARNYFREEMILRYNVSVDDLPSLAMVAFDPKSGDIRWWNLMTVVNMSFIMTIQYAIMIHCGYSMFAKMEEKLQNFSTTHKNHHKQIFKTLMLQPVTLLTMADSYLPWVTLSHAIAIFGFFSSIIAGSILTFLNVFCVGKVFGSYKYLVIIFTCVGMVFATFEVIFSPNMHSFNGATIYFTLSRPFGLSTNVMSVSIVVYSGLYAATICLIAVQFIYRYWAVFDENKLEFFQGWRSLIWVAYVLYFGAQWAIGAYIFGVTDEVARNYIREEMMLRYNANVDDLPILASVAFDPTTGDVRWRNVMTILNMSLIMTIQYAIMIHCGYSMFVKMEEKLQNFSTSHRNHHKQLFKTLLLQDEMGGNAYELRSCDGKWIIRREIT
;
A
#
# COMPACT_ATOMS: atom_id res chain seq x y z
N MET A 1 -32.24 -2.78 -2.97
CA MET A 1 -30.86 -2.45 -2.53
C MET A 1 -30.27 -3.50 -1.57
N THR A 2 -31.05 -4.17 -0.71
CA THR A 2 -30.55 -5.25 0.18
C THR A 2 -29.85 -6.40 -0.56
N THR A 3 -30.25 -6.67 -1.81
CA THR A 3 -29.58 -7.62 -2.70
C THR A 3 -28.10 -7.27 -2.97
N TYR A 4 -27.74 -5.99 -3.02
CA TYR A 4 -26.34 -5.57 -3.20
C TYR A 4 -25.50 -5.88 -1.95
N SER A 5 -26.04 -5.64 -0.75
CA SER A 5 -25.37 -5.98 0.51
C SER A 5 -25.16 -7.49 0.65
N VAL A 6 -26.12 -8.29 0.20
CA VAL A 6 -25.99 -9.76 0.14
C VAL A 6 -24.87 -10.18 -0.82
N ILE A 7 -24.86 -9.64 -2.04
CA ILE A 7 -23.82 -9.94 -3.04
C ILE A 7 -22.44 -9.55 -2.51
N TYR A 8 -22.32 -8.42 -1.81
CA TYR A 8 -21.07 -7.98 -1.18
C TYR A 8 -20.53 -9.01 -0.18
N THR A 9 -21.37 -9.60 0.66
CA THR A 9 -20.94 -10.67 1.58
C THR A 9 -20.43 -11.92 0.85
N GLY A 10 -20.99 -12.23 -0.33
CA GLY A 10 -20.50 -13.31 -1.18
C GLY A 10 -19.12 -13.02 -1.76
N PHE A 11 -18.86 -11.79 -2.20
CA PHE A 11 -17.52 -11.38 -2.66
C PHE A 11 -16.48 -11.46 -1.54
N TYR A 12 -16.83 -11.09 -0.31
CA TYR A 12 -15.94 -11.24 0.84
C TYR A 12 -15.50 -12.70 1.05
N SER A 13 -16.46 -13.63 1.02
CA SER A 13 -16.14 -15.06 1.08
C SER A 13 -15.26 -15.52 -0.08
N ALA A 14 -15.54 -15.08 -1.30
CA ALA A 14 -14.76 -15.43 -2.48
C ALA A 14 -13.31 -14.94 -2.36
N THR A 15 -13.08 -13.74 -1.80
CA THR A 15 -11.73 -13.24 -1.54
C THR A 15 -10.97 -14.13 -0.55
N ILE A 16 -11.59 -14.57 0.55
CA ILE A 16 -10.95 -15.48 1.51
C ILE A 16 -10.60 -16.82 0.85
N CYS A 17 -11.52 -17.37 0.05
CA CYS A 17 -11.28 -18.59 -0.72
C CYS A 17 -10.14 -18.43 -1.73
N LEU A 18 -10.01 -17.26 -2.38
CA LEU A 18 -8.92 -16.96 -3.31
C LEU A 18 -7.57 -17.00 -2.59
N ILE A 19 -7.49 -16.43 -1.38
CA ILE A 19 -6.28 -16.47 -0.56
C ILE A 19 -5.94 -17.94 -0.20
N ALA A 20 -6.92 -18.73 0.24
CA ALA A 20 -6.71 -20.15 0.52
C ALA A 20 -6.22 -20.95 -0.71
N ILE A 21 -6.78 -20.67 -1.89
CA ILE A 21 -6.34 -21.25 -3.17
C ILE A 21 -4.90 -20.84 -3.48
N GLN A 22 -4.49 -19.60 -3.25
CA GLN A 22 -3.11 -19.16 -3.45
C GLN A 22 -2.12 -19.92 -2.54
N PHE A 23 -2.48 -20.15 -1.28
CA PHE A 23 -1.67 -20.96 -0.36
C PHE A 23 -1.55 -22.42 -0.83
N MET A 24 -2.65 -22.99 -1.32
CA MET A 24 -2.67 -24.36 -1.85
C MET A 24 -1.87 -24.49 -3.16
N TYR A 25 -2.00 -23.53 -4.08
CA TYR A 25 -1.19 -23.46 -5.31
C TYR A 25 0.30 -23.45 -4.98
N ARG A 26 0.72 -22.57 -4.06
CA ARG A 26 2.12 -22.46 -3.64
C ARG A 26 2.63 -23.73 -2.96
N TYR A 27 1.80 -24.36 -2.13
CA TYR A 27 2.14 -25.64 -1.52
C TYR A 27 2.36 -26.72 -2.59
N TRP A 28 1.46 -26.86 -3.56
CA TRP A 28 1.62 -27.84 -4.64
C TRP A 28 2.77 -27.50 -5.60
N ALA A 29 3.00 -26.22 -5.89
CA ALA A 29 4.14 -25.79 -6.70
C ALA A 29 5.49 -26.21 -6.10
N VAL A 30 5.59 -26.23 -4.77
CA VAL A 30 6.83 -26.60 -4.08
C VAL A 30 6.91 -28.10 -3.80
N PHE A 31 5.80 -28.78 -3.51
CA PHE A 31 5.84 -30.14 -2.96
C PHE A 31 5.18 -31.21 -3.83
N ASP A 32 4.35 -30.85 -4.82
CA ASP A 32 3.59 -31.80 -5.63
C ASP A 32 3.22 -31.19 -7.00
N GLU A 33 4.23 -31.08 -7.88
CA GLU A 33 4.10 -30.46 -9.22
C GLU A 33 3.03 -31.13 -10.08
N ASN A 34 2.79 -32.44 -9.89
CA ASN A 34 1.74 -33.19 -10.59
C ASN A 34 0.32 -32.66 -10.31
N LYS A 35 0.11 -31.96 -9.19
CA LYS A 35 -1.17 -31.32 -8.86
C LYS A 35 -1.31 -29.90 -9.43
N LEU A 36 -0.24 -29.33 -10.00
CA LEU A 36 -0.35 -28.03 -10.69
C LEU A 36 -1.21 -28.09 -11.95
N ILE A 37 -1.45 -29.29 -12.49
CA ILE A 37 -2.35 -29.51 -13.63
C ILE A 37 -3.78 -29.00 -13.36
N PHE A 38 -4.18 -28.87 -12.08
CA PHE A 38 -5.48 -28.30 -11.69
C PHE A 38 -5.53 -26.77 -11.82
N PHE A 39 -4.40 -26.11 -12.02
CA PHE A 39 -4.27 -24.66 -12.24
C PHE A 39 -4.01 -24.31 -13.70
N GLU A 40 -3.91 -25.29 -14.59
CA GLU A 40 -3.60 -25.11 -16.00
C GLU A 40 -4.81 -25.36 -16.92
N GLY A 41 -4.92 -24.56 -17.98
CA GLY A 41 -5.94 -24.72 -19.01
C GLY A 41 -7.37 -24.73 -18.45
N TRP A 42 -8.23 -25.59 -19.02
CA TRP A 42 -9.64 -25.70 -18.61
C TRP A 42 -9.86 -26.24 -17.20
N ARG A 43 -8.89 -26.93 -16.59
CA ARG A 43 -9.03 -27.50 -15.24
C ARG A 43 -9.02 -26.43 -14.15
N SER A 44 -8.44 -25.27 -14.44
CA SER A 44 -8.45 -24.09 -13.55
C SER A 44 -9.87 -23.60 -13.20
N LEU A 45 -10.88 -23.95 -14.02
CA LEU A 45 -12.28 -23.66 -13.73
C LEU A 45 -12.77 -24.25 -12.40
N ILE A 46 -12.17 -25.34 -11.91
CA ILE A 46 -12.54 -25.93 -10.62
C ILE A 46 -12.40 -24.90 -9.49
N TRP A 47 -11.40 -24.01 -9.58
CA TRP A 47 -11.20 -22.94 -8.60
C TRP A 47 -12.21 -21.81 -8.75
N VAL A 48 -12.63 -21.49 -9.99
CA VAL A 48 -13.74 -20.56 -10.22
C VAL A 48 -15.03 -21.10 -9.62
N VAL A 49 -15.32 -22.39 -9.81
CA VAL A 49 -16.47 -23.07 -9.20
C VAL A 49 -16.36 -23.08 -7.68
N TYR A 50 -15.17 -23.32 -7.11
CA TYR A 50 -14.92 -23.26 -5.67
C TYR A 50 -15.21 -21.88 -5.08
N LEU A 51 -14.72 -20.81 -5.73
CA LEU A 51 -14.98 -19.42 -5.34
C LEU A 51 -16.47 -19.09 -5.38
N LEU A 52 -17.14 -19.47 -6.48
CA LEU A 52 -18.57 -19.23 -6.67
C LEU A 52 -19.41 -20.03 -5.68
N TYR A 53 -19.02 -21.26 -5.34
CA TYR A 53 -19.72 -22.09 -4.37
C TYR A 53 -19.72 -21.46 -2.97
N PHE A 54 -18.55 -21.10 -2.43
CA PHE A 54 -18.48 -20.50 -1.10
C PHE A 54 -19.01 -19.07 -1.08
N GLY A 55 -18.79 -18.30 -2.14
CA GLY A 55 -19.39 -16.98 -2.32
C GLY A 55 -20.92 -17.03 -2.33
N ALA A 56 -21.50 -17.97 -3.07
CA ALA A 56 -22.95 -18.19 -3.10
C ALA A 56 -23.46 -18.71 -1.75
N GLN A 57 -22.77 -19.66 -1.10
CA GLN A 57 -23.16 -20.18 0.21
C GLN A 57 -23.22 -19.08 1.26
N TRP A 58 -22.24 -18.17 1.29
CA TRP A 58 -22.24 -17.05 2.22
C TRP A 58 -23.37 -16.06 1.89
N ALA A 59 -23.52 -15.67 0.62
CA ALA A 59 -24.57 -14.76 0.19
C ALA A 59 -25.98 -15.32 0.48
N ILE A 60 -26.23 -16.59 0.16
CA ILE A 60 -27.50 -17.27 0.44
C ILE A 60 -27.75 -17.33 1.96
N GLY A 61 -26.71 -17.63 2.75
CA GLY A 61 -26.80 -17.61 4.21
C GLY A 61 -27.13 -16.21 4.74
N ALA A 62 -26.46 -15.17 4.26
CA ALA A 62 -26.74 -13.79 4.66
C ALA A 62 -28.17 -13.36 4.30
N TYR A 63 -28.66 -13.75 3.12
CA TYR A 63 -30.03 -13.46 2.69
C TYR A 63 -31.08 -14.21 3.52
N ASN A 64 -30.84 -15.47 3.87
CA ASN A 64 -31.84 -16.29 4.57
C ASN A 64 -31.84 -16.06 6.09
N PHE A 65 -30.68 -15.78 6.69
CA PHE A 65 -30.51 -15.78 8.14
C PHE A 65 -30.34 -14.37 8.74
N VAL A 66 -29.97 -13.34 7.97
CA VAL A 66 -29.74 -11.96 8.47
C VAL A 66 -30.60 -10.93 7.77
N LYS A 67 -31.61 -11.36 7.02
CA LYS A 67 -32.59 -10.43 6.47
C LYS A 67 -33.27 -9.71 7.63
N THR A 68 -33.24 -8.38 7.59
CA THR A 68 -33.80 -7.54 8.65
C THR A 68 -35.30 -7.81 8.76
N ASP A 69 -35.68 -8.48 9.84
CA ASP A 69 -37.06 -8.79 10.17
C ASP A 69 -37.66 -7.72 11.09
N GLU A 70 -38.94 -7.85 11.44
CA GLU A 70 -39.63 -6.84 12.24
C GLU A 70 -39.03 -6.66 13.64
N VAL A 71 -38.56 -7.75 14.26
CA VAL A 71 -37.87 -7.69 15.56
C VAL A 71 -36.56 -6.92 15.44
N ALA A 72 -35.73 -7.21 14.43
CA ALA A 72 -34.49 -6.48 14.21
C ALA A 72 -34.75 -5.00 13.85
N ARG A 73 -35.77 -4.72 13.03
CA ARG A 73 -36.16 -3.34 12.70
C ARG A 73 -36.55 -2.56 13.94
N ASN A 74 -37.40 -3.11 14.79
CA ASN A 74 -37.84 -2.45 16.01
C ASN A 74 -36.69 -2.28 17.01
N TYR A 75 -35.80 -3.26 17.12
CA TYR A 75 -34.61 -3.18 17.96
C TYR A 75 -33.68 -2.02 17.56
N PHE A 76 -33.47 -1.82 16.25
CA PHE A 76 -32.58 -0.76 15.76
C PHE A 76 -33.29 0.56 15.45
N ARG A 77 -34.63 0.63 15.52
CA ARG A 77 -35.44 1.79 15.08
C ARG A 77 -35.05 3.07 15.82
N GLU A 78 -35.06 3.03 17.15
CA GLU A 78 -34.75 4.21 17.97
C GLU A 78 -33.28 4.63 17.81
N GLU A 79 -32.36 3.67 17.85
CA GLU A 79 -30.92 3.93 17.72
C GLU A 79 -30.54 4.52 16.35
N MET A 80 -31.18 4.06 15.26
CA MET A 80 -30.90 4.57 13.93
C MET A 80 -31.45 5.98 13.70
N ILE A 81 -32.61 6.30 14.27
CA ILE A 81 -33.14 7.67 14.26
C ILE A 81 -32.26 8.57 15.13
N LEU A 82 -31.88 8.12 16.32
CA LEU A 82 -31.11 8.92 17.27
C LEU A 82 -29.68 9.21 16.79
N ARG A 83 -29.00 8.24 16.17
CA ARG A 83 -27.59 8.37 15.76
C ARG A 83 -27.38 8.82 14.32
N TYR A 84 -28.29 8.46 13.43
CA TYR A 84 -28.12 8.69 11.99
C TYR A 84 -29.25 9.55 11.39
N ASN A 85 -30.28 9.91 12.17
CA ASN A 85 -31.45 10.66 11.73
C ASN A 85 -32.14 10.04 10.49
N VAL A 86 -32.12 8.71 10.40
CA VAL A 86 -32.69 7.95 9.28
C VAL A 86 -33.55 6.81 9.80
N SER A 87 -34.69 6.57 9.14
CA SER A 87 -35.56 5.44 9.43
C SER A 87 -34.98 4.13 8.89
N VAL A 88 -34.96 3.09 9.71
CA VAL A 88 -34.55 1.73 9.31
C VAL A 88 -35.43 1.16 8.21
N ASP A 89 -36.70 1.60 8.13
CA ASP A 89 -37.63 1.14 7.10
C ASP A 89 -37.26 1.66 5.70
N ASP A 90 -36.52 2.77 5.63
CA ASP A 90 -36.10 3.39 4.36
C ASP A 90 -34.74 2.87 3.87
N LEU A 91 -34.08 2.00 4.66
CA LEU A 91 -32.72 1.54 4.41
C LEU A 91 -32.65 0.06 4.00
N PRO A 92 -31.84 -0.28 2.99
CA PRO A 92 -31.44 -1.66 2.75
C PRO A 92 -30.51 -2.12 3.87
N SER A 93 -31.01 -3.00 4.75
CA SER A 93 -30.25 -3.50 5.88
C SER A 93 -30.18 -5.03 5.90
N LEU A 94 -29.09 -5.54 6.48
CA LEU A 94 -28.98 -6.90 6.99
C LEU A 94 -28.62 -6.74 8.46
N ALA A 95 -29.52 -7.16 9.35
CA ALA A 95 -29.39 -6.94 10.78
C ALA A 95 -29.48 -8.27 11.54
N MET A 96 -28.42 -8.59 12.30
CA MET A 96 -28.40 -9.76 13.15
C MET A 96 -28.77 -9.36 14.58
N VAL A 97 -29.85 -9.92 15.08
CA VAL A 97 -30.21 -9.86 16.50
C VAL A 97 -30.19 -11.29 17.04
N ALA A 98 -29.29 -11.56 17.98
CA ALA A 98 -29.03 -12.91 18.49
C ALA A 98 -30.07 -13.39 19.54
N PHE A 99 -30.66 -12.45 20.27
CA PHE A 99 -31.64 -12.72 21.33
C PHE A 99 -32.90 -11.88 21.11
N ASP A 100 -34.07 -12.44 21.38
CA ASP A 100 -35.30 -11.66 21.39
C ASP A 100 -35.25 -10.59 22.51
N PRO A 101 -35.43 -9.30 22.21
CA PRO A 101 -35.30 -8.24 23.23
C PRO A 101 -36.38 -8.28 24.30
N LYS A 102 -37.53 -8.91 24.03
CA LYS A 102 -38.68 -8.98 24.94
C LYS A 102 -38.68 -10.27 25.75
N SER A 103 -38.40 -11.42 25.12
CA SER A 103 -38.41 -12.72 25.81
C SER A 103 -37.04 -13.19 26.29
N GLY A 104 -35.95 -12.67 25.72
CA GLY A 104 -34.58 -13.13 25.98
C GLY A 104 -34.22 -14.44 25.26
N ASP A 105 -35.13 -15.00 24.47
CA ASP A 105 -34.92 -16.29 23.80
C ASP A 105 -33.89 -16.21 22.68
N ILE A 106 -33.16 -17.31 22.47
CA ILE A 106 -32.17 -17.42 21.40
C ILE A 106 -32.88 -17.47 20.05
N ARG A 107 -32.49 -16.56 19.16
CA ARG A 107 -32.96 -16.52 17.78
C ARG A 107 -32.10 -17.45 16.91
N TRP A 108 -32.34 -18.76 17.05
CA TRP A 108 -31.56 -19.80 16.38
C TRP A 108 -31.40 -19.58 14.88
N TRP A 109 -32.45 -19.11 14.20
CA TRP A 109 -32.39 -18.82 12.76
C TRP A 109 -31.36 -17.74 12.38
N ASN A 110 -31.24 -16.69 13.19
CA ASN A 110 -30.24 -15.64 12.98
C ASN A 110 -28.83 -16.14 13.33
N LEU A 111 -28.73 -16.94 14.39
CA LEU A 111 -27.48 -17.54 14.83
C LEU A 111 -26.89 -18.52 13.80
N MET A 112 -27.73 -19.14 12.96
CA MET A 112 -27.27 -19.99 11.84
C MET A 112 -26.38 -19.22 10.86
N THR A 113 -26.49 -17.89 10.78
CA THR A 113 -25.53 -17.06 10.04
C THR A 113 -24.12 -17.22 10.58
N VAL A 114 -23.97 -17.07 11.91
CA VAL A 114 -22.67 -17.15 12.58
C VAL A 114 -22.09 -18.55 12.39
N VAL A 115 -22.93 -19.58 12.49
CA VAL A 115 -22.52 -20.97 12.24
C VAL A 115 -22.05 -21.16 10.79
N ASN A 116 -22.80 -20.66 9.80
CA ASN A 116 -22.44 -20.74 8.39
C ASN A 116 -21.13 -19.99 8.08
N MET A 117 -20.99 -18.76 8.56
CA MET A 117 -19.77 -17.95 8.38
C MET A 117 -18.56 -18.62 9.05
N SER A 118 -18.73 -19.10 10.28
CA SER A 118 -17.67 -19.76 11.05
C SER A 118 -17.24 -21.06 10.38
N PHE A 119 -18.18 -21.84 9.82
CA PHE A 119 -17.86 -23.05 9.07
C PHE A 119 -17.00 -22.75 7.85
N ILE A 120 -17.39 -21.76 7.03
CA ILE A 120 -16.64 -21.35 5.85
C ILE A 120 -15.25 -20.87 6.27
N MET A 121 -15.17 -19.95 7.23
CA MET A 121 -13.90 -19.41 7.72
C MET A 121 -13.00 -20.53 8.26
N THR A 122 -13.52 -21.44 9.07
CA THR A 122 -12.74 -22.53 9.65
C THR A 122 -12.10 -23.40 8.57
N ILE A 123 -12.83 -23.73 7.51
CA ILE A 123 -12.28 -24.50 6.38
C ILE A 123 -11.18 -23.71 5.67
N GLN A 124 -11.42 -22.44 5.33
CA GLN A 124 -10.44 -21.65 4.59
C GLN A 124 -9.16 -21.40 5.39
N TYR A 125 -9.29 -21.06 6.68
CA TYR A 125 -8.14 -20.89 7.57
C TYR A 125 -7.44 -22.21 7.86
N ALA A 126 -8.15 -23.34 8.00
CA ALA A 126 -7.51 -24.64 8.15
C ALA A 126 -6.66 -24.99 6.92
N ILE A 127 -7.15 -24.71 5.69
CA ILE A 127 -6.37 -24.89 4.47
C ILE A 127 -5.13 -23.99 4.47
N MET A 128 -5.30 -22.69 4.75
CA MET A 128 -4.19 -21.73 4.80
C MET A 128 -3.14 -22.11 5.84
N ILE A 129 -3.56 -22.48 7.04
CA ILE A 129 -2.68 -22.88 8.14
C ILE A 129 -1.99 -24.20 7.81
N HIS A 130 -2.73 -25.21 7.33
CA HIS A 130 -2.15 -26.50 6.98
C HIS A 130 -1.12 -26.36 5.84
N CYS A 131 -1.47 -25.65 4.76
CA CYS A 131 -0.54 -25.38 3.65
C CYS A 131 0.65 -24.55 4.12
N GLY A 132 0.41 -23.50 4.91
CA GLY A 132 1.45 -22.62 5.45
C GLY A 132 2.44 -23.34 6.38
N TYR A 133 1.92 -24.11 7.33
CA TYR A 133 2.72 -24.91 8.26
C TYR A 133 3.45 -26.06 7.54
N SER A 134 2.77 -26.77 6.66
CA SER A 134 3.40 -27.85 5.87
C SER A 134 4.50 -27.30 4.97
N MET A 135 4.31 -26.11 4.39
CA MET A 135 5.36 -25.40 3.69
C MET A 135 6.52 -25.08 4.65
N PHE A 136 6.28 -24.51 5.82
CA PHE A 136 7.34 -24.22 6.80
C PHE A 136 8.16 -25.46 7.19
N ALA A 137 7.48 -26.50 7.66
CA ALA A 137 8.10 -27.68 8.25
C ALA A 137 8.90 -28.50 7.22
N LYS A 138 8.35 -28.68 6.00
CA LYS A 138 9.00 -29.49 4.96
C LYS A 138 10.01 -28.71 4.12
N MET A 139 9.96 -27.38 4.17
CA MET A 139 10.89 -26.53 3.44
C MET A 139 12.29 -26.61 4.05
N GLU A 140 12.46 -26.76 5.36
CA GLU A 140 13.79 -26.96 5.99
C GLU A 140 14.52 -28.21 5.44
N GLU A 141 13.77 -29.28 5.15
CA GLU A 141 14.26 -30.55 4.61
C GLU A 141 14.62 -30.43 3.11
N LYS A 142 13.77 -29.81 2.29
CA LYS A 142 14.08 -29.51 0.87
C LYS A 142 15.19 -28.46 0.69
N LEU A 143 15.35 -27.54 1.65
CA LEU A 143 16.39 -26.51 1.66
C LEU A 143 17.81 -27.08 1.88
N GLN A 144 17.97 -28.37 2.23
CA GLN A 144 19.29 -29.02 2.25
C GLN A 144 19.81 -29.35 0.84
N ASN A 145 18.92 -29.49 -0.15
CA ASN A 145 19.26 -29.89 -1.53
C ASN A 145 19.41 -28.70 -2.49
N PHE A 146 19.18 -27.46 -2.04
CA PHE A 146 19.31 -26.25 -2.85
C PHE A 146 20.59 -25.48 -2.54
N SER A 147 21.14 -24.79 -3.55
CA SER A 147 22.27 -23.89 -3.34
C SER A 147 21.89 -22.72 -2.41
N THR A 148 22.88 -22.18 -1.70
CA THR A 148 22.73 -21.18 -0.63
C THR A 148 21.92 -19.95 -1.06
N THR A 149 22.01 -19.54 -2.33
CA THR A 149 21.29 -18.39 -2.90
C THR A 149 19.80 -18.67 -3.09
N HIS A 150 19.43 -19.85 -3.62
CA HIS A 150 18.03 -20.27 -3.74
C HIS A 150 17.40 -20.46 -2.35
N LYS A 151 18.19 -20.98 -1.39
CA LYS A 151 17.78 -21.17 0.01
C LYS A 151 17.33 -19.86 0.66
N ASN A 152 18.08 -18.79 0.44
CA ASN A 152 17.83 -17.47 1.02
C ASN A 152 16.64 -16.76 0.38
N HIS A 153 16.49 -16.85 -0.94
CA HIS A 153 15.37 -16.25 -1.66
C HIS A 153 14.02 -16.85 -1.25
N HIS A 154 13.96 -18.19 -1.16
CA HIS A 154 12.75 -18.88 -0.72
C HIS A 154 12.45 -18.67 0.78
N LYS A 155 13.47 -18.58 1.67
CA LYS A 155 13.29 -18.22 3.09
C LYS A 155 12.74 -16.79 3.27
N GLN A 156 13.17 -15.84 2.44
CA GLN A 156 12.72 -14.44 2.51
C GLN A 156 11.26 -14.29 2.09
N ILE A 157 10.87 -14.87 0.95
CA ILE A 157 9.47 -14.85 0.49
C ILE A 157 8.54 -15.50 1.53
N PHE A 158 8.98 -16.59 2.16
CA PHE A 158 8.23 -17.30 3.19
C PHE A 158 8.05 -16.48 4.48
N LYS A 159 9.09 -15.78 4.94
CA LYS A 159 9.04 -14.89 6.11
C LYS A 159 8.07 -13.73 5.93
N THR A 160 8.03 -13.13 4.74
CA THR A 160 7.14 -11.99 4.45
C THR A 160 5.66 -12.39 4.41
N LEU A 161 5.35 -13.63 3.99
CA LEU A 161 3.99 -14.13 3.82
C LEU A 161 3.30 -14.53 5.13
N MET A 162 4.05 -15.07 6.09
CA MET A 162 3.53 -15.51 7.40
C MET A 162 3.32 -14.36 8.39
N LEU A 163 4.00 -13.23 8.19
CA LEU A 163 3.89 -12.05 9.06
C LEU A 163 2.60 -11.25 8.84
N GLN A 164 1.96 -11.34 7.67
CA GLN A 164 0.83 -10.48 7.34
C GLN A 164 -0.46 -10.78 8.13
N PRO A 165 -0.83 -12.05 8.42
CA PRO A 165 -2.07 -12.34 9.17
C PRO A 165 -1.87 -12.52 10.69
N VAL A 166 -0.76 -13.12 11.12
CA VAL A 166 -0.55 -13.54 12.53
C VAL A 166 -0.16 -12.35 13.43
N THR A 167 0.57 -11.37 12.89
CA THR A 167 1.00 -10.19 13.65
C THR A 167 -0.13 -9.16 13.79
N LEU A 168 -1.13 -9.19 12.90
CA LEU A 168 -2.33 -8.34 12.97
C LEU A 168 -3.28 -8.75 14.12
N LEU A 169 -3.26 -10.02 14.52
CA LEU A 169 -4.21 -10.60 15.49
C LEU A 169 -3.73 -10.59 16.96
N THR A 170 -2.42 -10.44 17.22
CA THR A 170 -1.84 -10.58 18.57
C THR A 170 -1.44 -9.27 19.24
N MET A 171 -1.52 -8.13 18.55
CA MET A 171 -1.01 -6.83 19.03
C MET A 171 -2.09 -5.76 19.18
N ALA A 172 -3.35 -6.17 19.33
CA ALA A 172 -4.51 -5.29 19.29
C ALA A 172 -4.67 -4.34 20.50
N ASP A 173 -3.71 -4.26 21.42
CA ASP A 173 -3.76 -3.35 22.57
C ASP A 173 -2.74 -2.20 22.46
N SER A 174 -1.52 -2.44 21.98
CA SER A 174 -0.47 -1.41 21.86
C SER A 174 0.22 -1.41 20.50
N TYR A 175 0.37 -0.23 19.90
CA TYR A 175 1.05 -0.02 18.61
C TYR A 175 2.53 0.39 18.74
N LEU A 176 3.04 0.51 19.97
CA LEU A 176 4.43 0.88 20.23
C LEU A 176 5.47 -0.10 19.64
N PRO A 177 5.23 -1.42 19.60
CA PRO A 177 6.14 -2.35 18.92
C PRO A 177 6.23 -2.08 17.40
N TRP A 178 5.13 -1.68 16.77
CA TRP A 178 5.10 -1.31 15.35
C TRP A 178 5.84 -0.02 15.08
N VAL A 179 5.73 0.98 15.95
CA VAL A 179 6.54 2.20 15.86
C VAL A 179 8.02 1.85 15.98
N THR A 180 8.39 1.00 16.93
CA THR A 180 9.79 0.57 17.14
C THR A 180 10.34 -0.17 15.92
N LEU A 181 9.55 -1.07 15.33
CA LEU A 181 9.90 -1.78 14.11
C LEU A 181 10.02 -0.82 12.91
N SER A 182 9.07 0.09 12.74
CA SER A 182 9.09 1.12 11.70
C SER A 182 10.35 1.97 11.79
N HIS A 183 10.70 2.41 13.00
CA HIS A 183 11.92 3.18 13.24
C HIS A 183 13.20 2.37 12.94
N ALA A 184 13.24 1.09 13.30
CA ALA A 184 14.36 0.21 12.94
C ALA A 184 14.51 0.04 11.42
N ILE A 185 13.40 -0.11 10.70
CA ILE A 185 13.37 -0.16 9.23
C ILE A 185 13.85 1.17 8.65
N ALA A 186 13.41 2.30 9.19
CA ALA A 186 13.82 3.63 8.74
C ALA A 186 15.34 3.84 8.94
N ILE A 187 15.93 3.41 10.06
CA ILE A 187 17.38 3.46 10.28
C ILE A 187 18.13 2.65 9.21
N PHE A 188 17.69 1.41 8.96
CA PHE A 188 18.30 0.58 7.93
C PHE A 188 18.14 1.21 6.54
N GLY A 189 16.95 1.70 6.22
CA GLY A 189 16.62 2.42 4.98
C GLY A 189 17.48 3.67 4.79
N PHE A 190 17.75 4.42 5.85
CA PHE A 190 18.62 5.58 5.84
C PHE A 190 20.06 5.20 5.48
N PHE A 191 20.68 4.27 6.19
CA PHE A 191 22.06 3.86 5.87
C PHE A 191 22.16 3.31 4.45
N SER A 192 21.20 2.48 4.04
CA SER A 192 21.12 1.98 2.67
C SER A 192 21.01 3.11 1.65
N SER A 193 20.13 4.09 1.88
CA SER A 193 19.89 5.23 0.98
C SER A 193 21.10 6.15 0.88
N ILE A 194 21.80 6.42 1.99
CA ILE A 194 23.02 7.22 1.98
C ILE A 194 24.13 6.50 1.22
N ILE A 195 24.35 5.21 1.46
CA ILE A 195 25.41 4.43 0.79
C ILE A 195 25.10 4.32 -0.71
N ALA A 196 23.92 3.79 -1.06
CA ALA A 196 23.53 3.60 -2.45
C ALA A 196 23.40 4.93 -3.19
N GLY A 197 22.86 5.96 -2.54
CA GLY A 197 22.72 7.29 -3.10
C GLY A 197 24.07 7.98 -3.33
N SER A 198 25.03 7.81 -2.41
CA SER A 198 26.39 8.32 -2.59
C SER A 198 27.11 7.61 -3.74
N ILE A 199 26.99 6.29 -3.84
CA ILE A 199 27.53 5.51 -4.96
C ILE A 199 26.90 5.96 -6.29
N LEU A 200 25.57 6.05 -6.35
CA LEU A 200 24.86 6.47 -7.55
C LEU A 200 25.25 7.89 -7.98
N THR A 201 25.38 8.81 -7.02
CA THR A 201 25.84 10.18 -7.28
C THR A 201 27.28 10.18 -7.80
N PHE A 202 28.18 9.43 -7.16
CA PHE A 202 29.57 9.27 -7.61
C PHE A 202 29.65 8.73 -9.04
N LEU A 203 28.91 7.67 -9.36
CA LEU A 203 28.87 7.09 -10.71
C LEU A 203 28.36 8.09 -11.75
N ASN A 204 27.29 8.83 -11.46
CA ASN A 204 26.73 9.83 -12.38
C ASN A 204 27.63 11.04 -12.58
N VAL A 205 28.44 11.42 -11.58
CA VAL A 205 29.38 12.55 -11.68
C VAL A 205 30.67 12.14 -12.41
N PHE A 206 31.25 10.99 -12.06
CA PHE A 206 32.61 10.63 -12.48
C PHE A 206 32.68 9.54 -13.56
N CYS A 207 31.71 8.63 -13.64
CA CYS A 207 31.79 7.46 -14.53
C CYS A 207 30.89 7.57 -15.77
N VAL A 208 29.77 8.29 -15.68
CA VAL A 208 28.83 8.44 -16.81
C VAL A 208 29.34 9.50 -17.80
N GLY A 209 29.66 9.07 -19.02
CA GLY A 209 30.14 9.93 -20.10
C GLY A 209 29.12 10.98 -20.58
N LYS A 210 29.58 11.94 -21.41
CA LYS A 210 28.80 13.10 -21.91
C LYS A 210 27.48 12.74 -22.64
N VAL A 211 27.30 11.50 -23.08
CA VAL A 211 26.14 11.03 -23.86
C VAL A 211 24.83 11.08 -23.07
N PHE A 212 24.85 11.03 -21.73
CA PHE A 212 23.66 11.10 -20.87
C PHE A 212 23.39 12.50 -20.29
N GLY A 213 23.94 13.55 -20.93
CA GLY A 213 24.17 14.90 -20.40
C GLY A 213 23.14 15.44 -19.42
N SER A 214 21.86 15.50 -19.78
CA SER A 214 20.80 16.18 -19.01
C SER A 214 20.13 15.27 -17.97
N TYR A 215 19.98 13.99 -18.31
CA TYR A 215 19.35 12.98 -17.43
C TYR A 215 20.13 12.76 -16.14
N LYS A 216 21.47 12.75 -16.22
CA LYS A 216 22.34 12.51 -15.06
C LYS A 216 22.12 13.54 -13.94
N TYR A 217 21.89 14.81 -14.28
CA TYR A 217 21.67 15.87 -13.29
C TYR A 217 20.33 15.68 -12.57
N LEU A 218 19.30 15.27 -13.31
CA LEU A 218 17.99 14.97 -12.76
C LEU A 218 18.07 13.77 -11.81
N VAL A 219 18.79 12.71 -12.19
CA VAL A 219 19.04 11.54 -11.32
C VAL A 219 19.81 11.94 -10.06
N ILE A 220 20.86 12.77 -10.16
CA ILE A 220 21.62 13.26 -9.01
C ILE A 220 20.71 14.06 -8.06
N ILE A 221 19.93 15.01 -8.58
CA ILE A 221 19.01 15.82 -7.76
C ILE A 221 18.01 14.91 -7.05
N PHE A 222 17.42 13.95 -7.75
CA PHE A 222 16.50 12.98 -7.17
C PHE A 222 17.15 12.19 -6.03
N THR A 223 18.36 11.69 -6.25
CA THR A 223 19.12 10.96 -5.23
C THR A 223 19.44 11.82 -4.02
N CYS A 224 19.86 13.08 -4.22
CA CYS A 224 20.13 14.01 -3.13
C CYS A 224 18.87 14.31 -2.31
N VAL A 225 17.73 14.58 -2.97
CA VAL A 225 16.45 14.81 -2.27
C VAL A 225 16.00 13.57 -1.51
N GLY A 226 16.15 12.37 -2.09
CA GLY A 226 15.86 11.11 -1.40
C GLY A 226 16.72 10.88 -0.15
N MET A 227 18.01 11.23 -0.21
CA MET A 227 18.89 11.17 0.97
C MET A 227 18.47 12.17 2.06
N VAL A 228 18.07 13.39 1.69
CA VAL A 228 17.52 14.38 2.63
C VAL A 228 16.23 13.86 3.27
N PHE A 229 15.32 13.30 2.47
CA PHE A 229 14.06 12.71 2.96
C PHE A 229 14.31 11.60 3.97
N ALA A 230 15.19 10.63 3.66
CA ALA A 230 15.54 9.54 4.57
C ALA A 230 16.21 10.04 5.86
N THR A 231 16.98 11.13 5.78
CA THR A 231 17.58 11.77 6.96
C THR A 231 16.50 12.36 7.87
N PHE A 232 15.52 13.07 7.30
CA PHE A 232 14.38 13.62 8.05
C PHE A 232 13.54 12.53 8.72
N GLU A 233 13.31 11.41 8.02
CA GLU A 233 12.53 10.29 8.53
C GLU A 233 13.15 9.70 9.80
N VAL A 234 14.48 9.51 9.84
CA VAL A 234 15.18 8.99 11.03
C VAL A 234 15.27 10.03 12.14
N ILE A 235 15.56 11.29 11.82
CA ILE A 235 15.70 12.33 12.86
C ILE A 235 14.37 12.58 13.57
N PHE A 236 13.29 12.78 12.80
CA PHE A 236 12.02 13.23 13.36
C PHE A 236 11.04 12.08 13.63
N SER A 237 11.28 10.88 13.08
CA SER A 237 10.43 9.69 13.23
C SER A 237 8.93 10.00 13.17
N PRO A 238 8.44 10.56 12.04
CA PRO A 238 7.04 10.86 11.87
C PRO A 238 6.23 9.57 11.76
N ASN A 239 5.12 9.51 12.48
CA ASN A 239 4.17 8.41 12.48
C ASN A 239 2.83 8.90 11.97
N MET A 240 2.11 8.03 11.27
CA MET A 240 0.76 8.31 10.78
C MET A 240 -0.21 7.27 11.35
N HIS A 241 -1.35 7.74 11.85
CA HIS A 241 -2.41 6.88 12.35
C HIS A 241 -3.77 7.38 11.85
N SER A 242 -4.56 6.47 11.29
CA SER A 242 -5.93 6.76 10.88
C SER A 242 -6.89 6.08 11.85
N PHE A 243 -7.76 6.87 12.47
CA PHE A 243 -8.71 6.42 13.48
C PHE A 243 -10.09 6.99 13.19
N ASN A 244 -11.06 6.14 12.88
CA ASN A 244 -12.43 6.53 12.52
C ASN A 244 -12.44 7.63 11.42
N GLY A 245 -12.87 8.84 11.78
CA GLY A 245 -12.91 10.02 10.89
C GLY A 245 -11.70 10.95 11.02
N ALA A 246 -10.63 10.52 11.69
CA ALA A 246 -9.43 11.30 11.95
C ALA A 246 -8.18 10.72 11.26
N THR A 247 -7.35 11.61 10.73
CA THR A 247 -5.99 11.31 10.29
C THR A 247 -5.01 12.08 11.16
N ILE A 248 -4.06 11.36 11.74
CA ILE A 248 -3.15 11.86 12.77
C ILE A 248 -1.72 11.68 12.28
N TYR A 249 -0.95 12.76 12.25
CA TYR A 249 0.50 12.73 12.11
C TYR A 249 1.13 13.16 13.43
N PHE A 250 2.03 12.36 13.96
CA PHE A 250 2.66 12.65 15.25
C PHE A 250 4.08 12.10 15.31
N THR A 251 4.83 12.50 16.31
CA THR A 251 6.12 11.87 16.63
C THR A 251 6.23 11.63 18.12
N LEU A 252 6.70 10.43 18.48
CA LEU A 252 6.99 10.06 19.87
C LEU A 252 8.43 10.46 20.26
N SER A 253 9.26 10.83 19.29
CA SER A 253 10.66 11.19 19.49
C SER A 253 10.81 12.70 19.57
N ARG A 254 11.59 13.18 20.54
CA ARG A 254 11.99 14.59 20.67
C ARG A 254 13.51 14.73 20.55
N PRO A 255 14.07 14.61 19.34
CA PRO A 255 15.50 14.79 19.14
C PRO A 255 15.92 16.19 19.60
N PHE A 256 17.11 16.27 20.20
CA PHE A 256 17.75 17.52 20.64
C PHE A 256 16.96 18.38 21.64
N GLY A 257 15.94 17.83 22.32
CA GLY A 257 15.14 18.59 23.29
C GLY A 257 14.31 19.72 22.67
N LEU A 258 13.99 19.63 21.37
CA LEU A 258 13.23 20.63 20.64
C LEU A 258 11.80 20.79 21.20
N SER A 259 11.26 22.01 21.10
CA SER A 259 9.88 22.31 21.52
C SER A 259 8.85 21.60 20.64
N THR A 260 7.65 21.36 21.20
CA THR A 260 6.52 20.75 20.50
C THR A 260 6.18 21.49 19.20
N ASN A 261 6.23 22.82 19.21
CA ASN A 261 5.95 23.63 18.01
C ASN A 261 6.97 23.38 16.90
N VAL A 262 8.25 23.32 17.22
CA VAL A 262 9.30 23.02 16.23
C VAL A 262 9.11 21.62 15.68
N MET A 263 8.80 20.64 16.54
CA MET A 263 8.54 19.26 16.12
C MET A 263 7.30 19.14 15.22
N SER A 264 6.20 19.85 15.51
CA SER A 264 5.02 19.90 14.64
C SER A 264 5.32 20.54 13.29
N VAL A 265 6.13 21.60 13.25
CA VAL A 265 6.60 22.18 11.98
C VAL A 265 7.47 21.19 11.21
N SER A 266 8.33 20.43 11.88
CA SER A 266 9.13 19.38 11.22
C SER A 266 8.28 18.27 10.59
N ILE A 267 7.18 17.86 11.22
CA ILE A 267 6.21 16.90 10.65
C ILE A 267 5.59 17.48 9.36
N VAL A 268 5.23 18.75 9.38
CA VAL A 268 4.69 19.44 8.21
C VAL A 268 5.72 19.51 7.08
N VAL A 269 6.95 19.90 7.38
CA VAL A 269 8.05 19.95 6.40
C VAL A 269 8.29 18.56 5.80
N TYR A 270 8.30 17.53 6.63
CA TYR A 270 8.41 16.14 6.18
C TYR A 270 7.30 15.75 5.19
N SER A 271 6.05 16.12 5.49
CA SER A 271 4.93 15.88 4.56
C SER A 271 5.10 16.60 3.21
N GLY A 272 5.69 17.81 3.22
CA GLY A 272 6.05 18.53 2.00
C GLY A 272 7.17 17.86 1.20
N LEU A 273 8.19 17.32 1.88
CA LEU A 273 9.26 16.55 1.24
C LEU A 273 8.73 15.25 0.61
N TYR A 274 7.74 14.62 1.22
CA TYR A 274 7.03 13.48 0.64
C TYR A 274 6.35 13.86 -0.68
N ALA A 275 5.59 14.96 -0.69
CA ALA A 275 4.96 15.47 -1.92
C ALA A 275 5.98 15.85 -3.00
N ALA A 276 7.08 16.50 -2.62
CA ALA A 276 8.18 16.83 -3.52
C ALA A 276 8.80 15.57 -4.16
N THR A 277 8.95 14.49 -3.38
CA THR A 277 9.44 13.20 -3.88
C THR A 277 8.50 12.60 -4.93
N ILE A 278 7.19 12.61 -4.70
CA ILE A 278 6.19 12.17 -5.69
C ILE A 278 6.28 13.02 -6.97
N CYS A 279 6.40 14.34 -6.83
CA CYS A 279 6.54 15.24 -7.97
C CYS A 279 7.80 14.94 -8.78
N LEU A 280 8.93 14.64 -8.12
CA LEU A 280 10.16 14.24 -8.80
C LEU A 280 9.98 12.94 -9.60
N ILE A 281 9.25 11.95 -9.06
CA ILE A 281 8.92 10.72 -9.78
C ILE A 281 8.06 11.06 -11.01
N ALA A 282 7.05 11.92 -10.88
CA ALA A 282 6.25 12.37 -12.02
C ALA A 282 7.11 13.05 -13.11
N VAL A 283 8.07 13.89 -12.71
CA VAL A 283 9.03 14.53 -13.63
C VAL A 283 9.93 13.50 -14.34
N GLN A 284 10.34 12.43 -13.66
CA GLN A 284 11.07 11.31 -14.28
C GLN A 284 10.24 10.64 -15.38
N PHE A 285 8.94 10.44 -15.14
CA PHE A 285 8.02 9.88 -16.14
C PHE A 285 7.84 10.83 -17.34
N ILE A 286 7.73 12.14 -17.10
CA ILE A 286 7.65 13.15 -18.18
C ILE A 286 8.94 13.14 -19.01
N TYR A 287 10.11 13.15 -18.36
CA TYR A 287 11.40 13.10 -19.03
C TYR A 287 11.49 11.89 -19.97
N ARG A 288 11.15 10.70 -19.46
CA ARG A 288 11.21 9.45 -20.23
C ARG A 288 10.21 9.45 -21.38
N TYR A 289 9.00 9.94 -21.16
CA TYR A 289 8.00 10.08 -22.20
C TYR A 289 8.50 11.00 -23.33
N TRP A 290 9.04 12.18 -23.02
CA TRP A 290 9.58 13.07 -24.04
C TRP A 290 10.84 12.51 -24.70
N ALA A 291 11.71 11.81 -23.98
CA ALA A 291 12.88 11.17 -24.57
C ALA A 291 12.54 10.14 -25.67
N VAL A 292 11.35 9.53 -25.61
CA VAL A 292 10.90 8.53 -26.60
C VAL A 292 10.06 9.15 -27.71
N PHE A 293 9.23 10.13 -27.39
CA PHE A 293 8.20 10.64 -28.30
C PHE A 293 8.47 12.03 -28.85
N ASP A 294 9.26 12.87 -28.18
CA ASP A 294 9.47 14.27 -28.54
C ASP A 294 10.81 14.80 -27.98
N GLU A 295 11.91 14.47 -28.66
CA GLU A 295 13.27 14.83 -28.24
C GLU A 295 13.50 16.35 -28.15
N ASN A 296 12.75 17.15 -28.93
CA ASN A 296 12.85 18.62 -28.89
C ASN A 296 12.51 19.16 -27.50
N LYS A 297 11.53 18.56 -26.82
CA LYS A 297 11.14 18.95 -25.46
C LYS A 297 12.17 18.58 -24.39
N LEU A 298 13.20 17.79 -24.71
CA LEU A 298 14.30 17.55 -23.78
C LEU A 298 15.11 18.82 -23.50
N GLU A 299 14.97 19.88 -24.31
CA GLU A 299 15.57 21.19 -24.06
C GLU A 299 15.15 21.79 -22.70
N PHE A 300 13.95 21.47 -22.21
CA PHE A 300 13.47 21.90 -20.89
C PHE A 300 14.22 21.25 -19.73
N PHE A 301 14.98 20.19 -19.99
CA PHE A 301 15.81 19.51 -19.00
C PHE A 301 17.28 19.93 -19.06
N GLN A 302 17.64 20.88 -19.93
CA GLN A 302 19.03 21.29 -20.15
C GLN A 302 19.32 22.69 -19.62
N GLY A 303 20.54 22.88 -19.09
CA GLY A 303 21.04 24.18 -18.64
C GLY A 303 20.11 24.87 -17.65
N TRP A 304 19.90 26.17 -17.81
CA TRP A 304 19.07 26.99 -16.93
C TRP A 304 17.57 26.65 -17.00
N ARG A 305 17.09 26.05 -18.11
CA ARG A 305 15.67 25.69 -18.27
C ARG A 305 15.24 24.56 -17.33
N SER A 306 16.20 23.73 -16.90
CA SER A 306 15.97 22.67 -15.91
C SER A 306 15.43 23.19 -14.57
N LEU A 307 15.64 24.48 -14.25
CA LEU A 307 15.11 25.13 -13.05
C LEU A 307 13.58 25.13 -12.99
N ILE A 308 12.89 24.99 -14.13
CA ILE A 308 11.42 24.86 -14.17
C ILE A 308 10.96 23.64 -13.37
N TRP A 309 11.70 22.52 -13.44
CA TRP A 309 11.36 21.30 -12.71
C TRP A 309 11.68 21.41 -11.22
N VAL A 310 12.75 22.11 -10.88
CA VAL A 310 13.07 22.44 -9.47
C VAL A 310 11.96 23.31 -8.89
N ALA A 311 11.53 24.34 -9.62
CA ALA A 311 10.41 25.19 -9.23
C ALA A 311 9.10 24.40 -9.11
N TYR A 312 8.82 23.48 -10.03
CA TYR A 312 7.65 22.60 -9.99
C TYR A 312 7.62 21.75 -8.71
N VAL A 313 8.74 21.09 -8.39
CA VAL A 313 8.86 20.23 -7.20
C VAL A 313 8.76 21.06 -5.91
N LEU A 314 9.44 22.20 -5.85
CA LEU A 314 9.37 23.10 -4.70
C LEU A 314 7.97 23.68 -4.52
N TYR A 315 7.28 24.03 -5.61
CA TYR A 315 5.92 24.54 -5.58
C TYR A 315 4.97 23.52 -4.95
N PHE A 316 4.91 22.30 -5.45
CA PHE A 316 4.00 21.28 -4.90
C PHE A 316 4.39 20.83 -3.48
N GLY A 317 5.69 20.73 -3.19
CA GLY A 317 6.17 20.42 -1.84
C GLY A 317 5.81 21.52 -0.83
N ALA A 318 6.02 22.78 -1.19
CA ALA A 318 5.64 23.92 -0.34
C ALA A 318 4.12 24.05 -0.23
N GLN A 319 3.38 23.86 -1.32
CA GLN A 319 1.92 23.93 -1.33
C GLN A 319 1.31 22.86 -0.42
N TRP A 320 1.86 21.64 -0.41
CA TRP A 320 1.47 20.58 0.53
C TRP A 320 1.78 20.97 1.98
N ALA A 321 3.02 21.41 2.26
CA ALA A 321 3.42 21.80 3.61
C ALA A 321 2.58 22.96 4.15
N ILE A 322 2.36 24.00 3.35
CA ILE A 322 1.53 25.15 3.71
C ILE A 322 0.08 24.71 3.93
N GLY A 323 -0.46 23.86 3.05
CA GLY A 323 -1.80 23.29 3.21
C GLY A 323 -1.94 22.52 4.52
N ALA A 324 -1.00 21.63 4.82
CA ALA A 324 -0.94 20.89 6.07
C ALA A 324 -0.83 21.80 7.29
N TYR A 325 0.00 22.86 7.22
CA TYR A 325 0.17 23.81 8.32
C TYR A 325 -1.06 24.65 8.60
N ILE A 326 -1.70 25.21 7.56
CA ILE A 326 -2.83 26.13 7.70
C ILE A 326 -4.11 25.36 8.02
N PHE A 327 -4.37 24.28 7.30
CA PHE A 327 -5.65 23.57 7.35
C PHE A 327 -5.62 22.39 8.34
N GLY A 328 -4.45 21.79 8.59
CA GLY A 328 -4.29 20.62 9.45
C GLY A 328 -4.05 20.94 10.94
N VAL A 329 -4.24 22.18 11.39
CA VAL A 329 -4.02 22.57 12.79
C VAL A 329 -4.89 21.73 13.72
N THR A 330 -4.25 21.06 14.68
CA THR A 330 -4.94 20.34 15.75
C THR A 330 -5.60 21.33 16.71
N ASP A 331 -6.92 21.46 16.64
CA ASP A 331 -7.71 22.20 17.63
C ASP A 331 -8.13 21.33 18.82
N GLU A 332 -8.79 21.93 19.80
CA GLU A 332 -9.21 21.26 21.02
C GLU A 332 -10.21 20.12 20.76
N VAL A 333 -11.12 20.28 19.79
CA VAL A 333 -12.05 19.23 19.37
C VAL A 333 -11.29 18.02 18.84
N ALA A 334 -10.28 18.24 17.99
CA ALA A 334 -9.44 17.17 17.47
C ALA A 334 -8.61 16.49 18.57
N ARG A 335 -8.04 17.25 19.53
CA ARG A 335 -7.31 16.67 20.67
C ARG A 335 -8.21 15.81 21.53
N ASN A 336 -9.39 16.30 21.88
CA ASN A 336 -10.34 15.56 22.70
C ASN A 336 -10.79 14.27 21.99
N TYR A 337 -11.02 14.33 20.68
CA TYR A 337 -11.43 13.17 19.87
C TYR A 337 -10.39 12.03 19.86
N ILE A 338 -9.10 12.37 19.84
CA ILE A 338 -8.01 11.37 19.72
C ILE A 338 -7.35 11.03 21.06
N ARG A 339 -7.68 11.71 22.17
CA ARG A 339 -6.98 11.58 23.46
C ARG A 339 -6.96 10.16 23.97
N GLU A 340 -8.12 9.51 24.03
CA GLU A 340 -8.22 8.14 24.55
C GLU A 340 -7.49 7.15 23.64
N GLU A 341 -7.61 7.28 22.32
CA GLU A 341 -6.93 6.39 21.38
C GLU A 341 -5.41 6.53 21.47
N MET A 342 -4.89 7.76 21.56
CA MET A 342 -3.45 7.99 21.68
C MET A 342 -2.88 7.46 23.00
N MET A 343 -3.65 7.57 24.09
CA MET A 343 -3.28 6.97 25.38
C MET A 343 -3.33 5.43 25.31
N LEU A 344 -4.38 4.85 24.73
CA LEU A 344 -4.56 3.40 24.67
C LEU A 344 -3.50 2.74 23.78
N ARG A 345 -3.28 3.26 22.56
CA ARG A 345 -2.41 2.66 21.56
C ARG A 345 -0.93 2.96 21.75
N TYR A 346 -0.62 4.20 22.14
CA TYR A 346 0.75 4.73 22.14
C TYR A 346 1.23 5.11 23.55
N ASN A 347 0.38 5.02 24.57
CA ASN A 347 0.67 5.48 25.94
C ASN A 347 1.18 6.93 25.96
N ALA A 348 0.57 7.79 25.13
CA ALA A 348 1.03 9.15 24.88
C ALA A 348 -0.06 10.18 25.15
N ASN A 349 0.26 11.16 26.01
CA ASN A 349 -0.63 12.29 26.28
C ASN A 349 -0.61 13.27 25.09
N VAL A 350 -1.77 13.53 24.51
CA VAL A 350 -1.92 14.39 23.31
C VAL A 350 -1.50 15.83 23.57
N ASP A 351 -1.66 16.33 24.78
CA ASP A 351 -1.33 17.72 25.12
C ASP A 351 0.19 17.97 25.13
N ASP A 352 0.97 16.92 25.36
CA ASP A 352 2.43 16.91 25.33
C ASP A 352 2.98 16.31 24.03
N LEU A 353 2.17 16.04 23.01
CA LEU A 353 2.62 15.36 21.80
C LEU A 353 2.72 16.34 20.62
N PRO A 354 3.84 16.37 19.87
CA PRO A 354 3.85 17.07 18.59
C PRO A 354 2.94 16.33 17.61
N ILE A 355 1.76 16.91 17.36
CA ILE A 355 0.66 16.26 16.66
C ILE A 355 -0.04 17.20 15.69
N LEU A 356 -0.34 16.68 14.52
CA LEU A 356 -1.18 17.27 13.48
C LEU A 356 -2.34 16.30 13.23
N ALA A 357 -3.52 16.61 13.76
CA ALA A 357 -4.70 15.76 13.61
C ALA A 357 -5.81 16.49 12.85
N SER A 358 -6.25 15.90 11.74
CA SER A 358 -7.39 16.36 10.96
C SER A 358 -8.57 15.43 11.21
N VAL A 359 -9.62 15.95 11.84
CA VAL A 359 -10.89 15.24 12.05
C VAL A 359 -11.93 15.81 11.08
N ALA A 360 -12.50 14.96 10.23
CA ALA A 360 -13.36 15.40 9.13
C ALA A 360 -14.73 15.92 9.59
N PHE A 361 -15.25 15.38 10.69
CA PHE A 361 -16.56 15.71 11.24
C PHE A 361 -16.45 16.14 12.70
N ASP A 362 -17.32 17.06 13.12
CA ASP A 362 -17.47 17.39 14.52
C ASP A 362 -18.15 16.21 15.24
N PRO A 363 -17.55 15.68 16.31
CA PRO A 363 -18.09 14.50 16.99
C PRO A 363 -19.37 14.76 17.78
N THR A 364 -19.68 16.03 18.07
CA THR A 364 -20.88 16.41 18.85
C THR A 364 -22.04 16.83 17.96
N THR A 365 -21.77 17.57 16.89
CA THR A 365 -22.81 18.10 15.98
C THR A 365 -22.96 17.28 14.70
N GLY A 366 -21.95 16.49 14.33
CA GLY A 366 -21.89 15.78 13.05
C GLY A 366 -21.53 16.66 11.86
N ASP A 367 -21.33 17.97 12.08
CA ASP A 367 -21.07 18.93 11.03
C ASP A 367 -19.71 18.73 10.36
N VAL A 368 -19.66 19.02 9.07
CA VAL A 368 -18.42 18.92 8.29
C VAL A 368 -17.44 20.00 8.74
N ARG A 369 -16.26 19.57 9.18
CA ARG A 369 -15.17 20.48 9.55
C ARG A 369 -14.39 20.88 8.31
N TRP A 370 -14.96 21.81 7.54
CA TRP A 370 -14.46 22.22 6.23
C TRP A 370 -12.97 22.58 6.22
N ARG A 371 -12.44 23.21 7.27
CA ARG A 371 -10.99 23.49 7.38
C ARG A 371 -10.16 22.20 7.28
N ASN A 372 -10.51 21.16 8.04
CA ASN A 372 -9.78 19.89 8.06
C ASN A 372 -10.01 19.10 6.76
N VAL A 373 -11.23 19.16 6.22
CA VAL A 373 -11.56 18.55 4.93
C VAL A 373 -10.76 19.20 3.80
N MET A 374 -10.54 20.53 3.84
CA MET A 374 -9.68 21.22 2.88
C MET A 374 -8.24 20.71 2.91
N THR A 375 -7.70 20.31 4.08
CA THR A 375 -6.40 19.64 4.16
C THR A 375 -6.39 18.36 3.33
N ILE A 376 -7.39 17.50 3.53
CA ILE A 376 -7.49 16.20 2.85
C ILE A 376 -7.69 16.41 1.35
N LEU A 377 -8.61 17.28 0.96
CA LEU A 377 -8.88 17.62 -0.45
C LEU A 377 -7.63 18.18 -1.13
N ASN A 378 -6.89 19.04 -0.44
CA ASN A 378 -5.66 19.60 -0.97
C ASN A 378 -4.60 18.52 -1.25
N MET A 379 -4.34 17.65 -0.26
CA MET A 379 -3.41 16.54 -0.39
C MET A 379 -3.84 15.55 -1.49
N SER A 380 -5.12 15.18 -1.50
CA SER A 380 -5.69 14.28 -2.51
C SER A 380 -5.59 14.85 -3.91
N LEU A 381 -5.89 16.13 -4.11
CA LEU A 381 -5.79 16.78 -5.42
C LEU A 381 -4.36 16.76 -5.96
N ILE A 382 -3.37 17.08 -5.13
CA ILE A 382 -1.96 17.02 -5.51
C ILE A 382 -1.60 15.60 -5.92
N MET A 383 -1.93 14.60 -5.09
CA MET A 383 -1.67 13.19 -5.40
C MET A 383 -2.32 12.77 -6.72
N THR A 384 -3.61 13.07 -6.91
CA THR A 384 -4.34 12.72 -8.14
C THR A 384 -3.67 13.30 -9.37
N ILE A 385 -3.23 14.57 -9.33
CA ILE A 385 -2.53 15.19 -10.46
C ILE A 385 -1.22 14.47 -10.76
N GLN A 386 -0.38 14.21 -9.74
CA GLN A 386 0.91 13.55 -9.97
C GLN A 386 0.75 12.10 -10.46
N TYR A 387 -0.17 11.33 -9.88
CA TYR A 387 -0.46 9.98 -10.34
C TYR A 387 -1.08 9.95 -11.73
N ALA A 388 -1.97 10.88 -12.06
CA ALA A 388 -2.51 10.98 -13.41
C ALA A 388 -1.41 11.24 -14.45
N ILE A 389 -0.44 12.11 -14.14
CA ILE A 389 0.74 12.33 -15.00
C ILE A 389 1.54 11.04 -15.16
N MET A 390 1.87 10.36 -14.07
CA MET A 390 2.65 9.11 -14.10
C MET A 390 1.94 8.02 -14.88
N ILE A 391 0.64 7.80 -14.65
CA ILE A 391 -0.17 6.81 -15.35
C ILE A 391 -0.28 7.16 -16.83
N HIS A 392 -0.57 8.42 -17.17
CA HIS A 392 -0.66 8.85 -18.57
C HIS A 392 0.67 8.65 -19.31
N CYS A 393 1.79 9.08 -18.72
CA CYS A 393 3.12 8.90 -19.30
C CYS A 393 3.50 7.42 -19.39
N GLY A 394 3.29 6.63 -18.34
CA GLY A 394 3.59 5.20 -18.26
C GLY A 394 2.78 4.38 -19.27
N TYR A 395 1.46 4.58 -19.30
CA TYR A 395 0.57 3.92 -20.24
C TYR A 395 0.87 4.32 -21.69
N SER A 396 1.08 5.61 -21.95
CA SER A 396 1.44 6.07 -23.30
C SER A 396 2.77 5.51 -23.77
N MET A 397 3.77 5.39 -22.87
CA MET A 397 5.02 4.69 -23.17
C MET A 397 4.78 3.22 -23.47
N PHE A 398 3.96 2.51 -22.68
CA PHE A 398 3.68 1.10 -22.91
C PHE A 398 3.03 0.83 -24.28
N VAL A 399 1.94 1.54 -24.59
CA VAL A 399 1.17 1.33 -25.83
C VAL A 399 1.94 1.78 -27.07
N LYS A 400 2.46 3.02 -27.07
CA LYS A 400 3.07 3.59 -28.28
C LYS A 400 4.49 3.09 -28.54
N MET A 401 5.14 2.48 -27.54
CA MET A 401 6.45 1.86 -27.74
C MET A 401 6.33 0.60 -28.60
N GLU A 402 5.24 -0.17 -28.51
CA GLU A 402 5.01 -1.34 -29.36
C GLU A 402 4.86 -0.98 -30.85
N GLU A 403 4.18 0.13 -31.15
CA GLU A 403 4.08 0.69 -32.52
C GLU A 403 5.42 1.26 -33.04
N LYS A 404 6.14 2.05 -32.24
CA LYS A 404 7.43 2.64 -32.66
C LYS A 404 8.58 1.61 -32.76
N LEU A 405 8.49 0.48 -32.05
CA LEU A 405 9.50 -0.59 -32.07
C LEU A 405 9.68 -1.25 -33.45
N GLN A 406 8.76 -1.05 -34.39
CA GLN A 406 8.91 -1.48 -35.78
C GLN A 406 9.81 -0.55 -36.61
N ASN A 407 9.98 0.72 -36.20
CA ASN A 407 10.68 1.74 -36.99
C ASN A 407 12.09 2.10 -36.47
N PHE A 408 12.52 1.56 -35.32
CA PHE A 408 13.84 1.84 -34.75
C PHE A 408 14.90 0.78 -35.11
N SER A 409 16.16 1.22 -35.21
CA SER A 409 17.31 0.32 -35.35
C SER A 409 17.43 -0.58 -34.11
N THR A 410 17.99 -1.78 -34.29
CA THR A 410 18.08 -2.84 -33.27
C THR A 410 18.75 -2.38 -31.97
N SER A 411 19.69 -1.43 -32.05
CA SER A 411 20.39 -0.86 -30.90
C SER A 411 19.50 0.07 -30.06
N HIS A 412 18.81 1.03 -30.68
CA HIS A 412 17.88 1.94 -29.98
C HIS A 412 16.67 1.17 -29.40
N ARG A 413 16.19 0.17 -30.14
CA ARG A 413 15.14 -0.77 -29.72
C ARG A 413 15.51 -1.52 -28.44
N ASN A 414 16.75 -2.00 -28.33
CA ASN A 414 17.23 -2.68 -27.13
C ASN A 414 17.43 -1.73 -25.96
N HIS A 415 17.87 -0.49 -26.21
CA HIS A 415 18.06 0.53 -25.18
C HIS A 415 16.72 0.94 -24.51
N HIS A 416 15.69 1.25 -25.30
CA HIS A 416 14.37 1.59 -24.77
C HIS A 416 13.67 0.41 -24.09
N LYS A 417 13.85 -0.83 -24.61
CA LYS A 417 13.38 -2.05 -23.93
C LYS A 417 14.05 -2.28 -22.59
N GLN A 418 15.34 -1.99 -22.46
CA GLN A 418 16.06 -2.11 -21.20
C GLN A 418 15.55 -1.07 -20.18
N LEU A 419 15.44 0.20 -20.57
CA LEU A 419 14.87 1.26 -19.73
C LEU A 419 13.44 0.95 -19.27
N PHE A 420 12.61 0.36 -20.13
CA PHE A 420 11.24 -0.04 -19.82
C PHE A 420 11.19 -1.25 -18.88
N LYS A 421 12.03 -2.28 -19.09
CA LYS A 421 12.17 -3.40 -18.14
C LYS A 421 12.63 -2.93 -16.77
N THR A 422 13.57 -2.00 -16.70
CA THR A 422 14.01 -1.41 -15.43
C THR A 422 12.88 -0.65 -14.74
N LEU A 423 11.94 -0.06 -15.51
CA LEU A 423 10.79 0.70 -14.99
C LEU A 423 9.68 -0.22 -14.44
N LEU A 424 9.34 -1.30 -15.17
CA LEU A 424 8.47 -2.35 -14.66
C LEU A 424 9.03 -2.95 -13.38
N LEU A 425 10.35 -3.16 -13.30
CA LEU A 425 11.03 -3.60 -12.06
C LEU A 425 11.12 -2.52 -10.98
N GLN A 426 10.95 -1.24 -11.32
CA GLN A 426 10.94 -0.13 -10.36
C GLN A 426 9.56 0.01 -9.68
N ASP A 427 8.50 -0.46 -10.34
CA ASP A 427 7.12 -0.55 -9.85
C ASP A 427 6.79 -1.97 -9.30
N GLU A 428 7.42 -3.01 -9.85
CA GLU A 428 7.38 -4.42 -9.43
C GLU A 428 8.74 -4.88 -8.86
N MET A 429 8.93 -4.62 -7.57
CA MET A 429 9.84 -5.32 -6.66
C MET A 429 11.37 -5.13 -6.82
N GLY A 430 12.02 -4.96 -5.66
CA GLY A 430 13.32 -5.59 -5.45
C GLY A 430 13.24 -7.08 -5.83
N GLY A 431 13.86 -7.44 -6.96
CA GLY A 431 13.77 -8.79 -7.50
C GLY A 431 14.61 -9.01 -8.75
N ASN A 432 15.92 -9.23 -8.54
CA ASN A 432 16.91 -9.91 -9.40
C ASN A 432 17.07 -9.46 -10.87
N ALA A 433 18.18 -8.78 -11.14
CA ALA A 433 18.74 -8.60 -12.47
C ALA A 433 19.43 -9.88 -12.98
N TYR A 434 19.10 -10.33 -14.18
CA TYR A 434 19.92 -11.23 -14.98
C TYR A 434 20.75 -10.41 -15.97
N GLU A 435 22.08 -10.52 -15.90
CA GLU A 435 22.99 -9.93 -16.88
C GLU A 435 23.04 -10.81 -18.15
N LEU A 436 22.75 -10.21 -19.30
CA LEU A 436 22.98 -10.81 -20.62
C LEU A 436 24.12 -10.03 -21.29
N ARG A 437 25.31 -10.62 -21.37
CA ARG A 437 26.40 -10.10 -22.21
C ARG A 437 26.35 -10.74 -23.60
N SER A 438 26.37 -9.86 -24.61
CA SER A 438 26.52 -10.22 -26.01
C SER A 438 28.00 -10.18 -26.38
N CYS A 439 28.58 -11.34 -26.68
CA CYS A 439 29.77 -11.43 -27.54
C CYS A 439 29.39 -12.22 -28.81
N ASP A 440 29.59 -11.59 -29.96
CA ASP A 440 29.65 -12.18 -31.30
C ASP A 440 28.46 -13.01 -31.80
N GLY A 441 27.24 -12.52 -31.57
CA GLY A 441 26.10 -12.83 -32.44
C GLY A 441 25.59 -14.29 -32.45
N LYS A 442 26.05 -15.15 -31.53
CA LYS A 442 25.53 -16.51 -31.33
C LYS A 442 25.13 -16.72 -29.88
N TRP A 443 23.85 -16.99 -29.65
CA TRP A 443 23.29 -17.34 -28.33
C TRP A 443 23.70 -18.77 -27.96
N ILE A 444 24.59 -18.93 -26.99
CA ILE A 444 24.91 -20.21 -26.37
C ILE A 444 24.58 -20.09 -24.89
N ILE A 445 23.60 -20.88 -24.41
CA ILE A 445 23.33 -21.04 -22.98
C ILE A 445 24.45 -21.91 -22.43
N ARG A 446 25.44 -21.30 -21.77
CA ARG A 446 26.50 -22.04 -21.05
C ARG A 446 26.29 -21.83 -19.54
N ARG A 447 25.95 -22.90 -18.82
CA ARG A 447 26.07 -22.97 -17.35
C ARG A 447 27.56 -22.90 -17.04
N GLU A 448 28.03 -21.82 -16.43
CA GLU A 448 29.32 -21.87 -15.73
C GLU A 448 29.10 -22.51 -14.37
N ILE A 449 29.56 -23.75 -14.25
CA ILE A 449 29.93 -24.37 -12.99
C ILE A 449 31.34 -23.87 -12.70
N THR A 450 31.48 -23.03 -11.68
CA THR A 450 32.54 -23.15 -10.66
C THR A 450 32.08 -22.45 -9.40
#